data_AF-A0A4V1UA87-F1
#
_entry.id   AF-A0A4V1UA87-F1
#
_cell.length_a   1.000
_cell.length_b   1.000
_cell.length_c   1.000
_cell.angle_alpha   90.00
_cell.angle_beta   90.00
_cell.angle_gamma   90.00
#
_symmetry.space_group_name_H-M   'P 1'
#
loop_
_entity.id
_entity.type
_entity.pdbx_description
1 polymer ?
#
loop_
_entity_poly.entity_id
_entity_poly.type
_entity_poly.pdbx_seq_one_letter_code
_entity_poly.pdbx_strand_id
1 'polypeptide(L)'
;MATKKKNDRVALTVKRKDSLITLPITLMTNAKVGFATPASPEEYDSLGIYKYSVRKYGFFEALPAGVARAGAELKFYIDQFKKILSPKTGAYKGVGGFKAMGSVFSGDGWDWEHFWTITAFFSIVLAFMNLLPIPALDGGHVLFTLGEIITGRKPSDKFLEYAQIVGMVLLLSLMLYANGNDWFGWGRNK
;
A
#
# COMPACT_ATOMS: atom_id res chain seq x y z
N MET A 1 19.29 -47.84 0.71
CA MET A 1 18.40 -46.67 0.51
C MET A 1 19.13 -45.68 -0.37
N ALA A 2 18.67 -45.43 -1.61
CA ALA A 2 19.36 -44.54 -2.53
C ALA A 2 19.18 -43.08 -2.10
N THR A 3 20.29 -42.40 -1.79
CA THR A 3 20.35 -40.98 -1.43
C THR A 3 19.99 -40.17 -2.68
N LYS A 4 18.72 -39.75 -2.79
CA LYS A 4 18.23 -38.96 -3.93
C LYS A 4 18.92 -37.59 -3.96
N LYS A 5 19.45 -37.20 -5.12
CA LYS A 5 20.25 -35.99 -5.33
C LYS A 5 19.44 -34.92 -6.07
N LYS A 6 19.94 -33.68 -6.03
CA LYS A 6 19.47 -32.58 -6.89
C LYS A 6 19.46 -33.05 -8.35
N ASN A 7 18.40 -32.70 -9.09
CA ASN A 7 18.12 -33.10 -10.47
C ASN A 7 17.71 -34.56 -10.71
N ASP A 8 17.53 -35.39 -9.68
CA ASP A 8 16.95 -36.72 -9.87
C ASP A 8 15.47 -36.61 -10.26
N ARG A 9 15.04 -37.44 -11.21
CA ARG A 9 13.63 -37.59 -11.57
C ARG A 9 12.97 -38.58 -10.62
N VAL A 10 11.89 -38.15 -9.97
CA VAL A 10 11.08 -39.01 -9.09
C VAL A 10 9.63 -39.02 -9.55
N ALA A 11 9.00 -40.19 -9.46
CA ALA A 11 7.57 -40.34 -9.74
C ALA A 11 6.77 -40.01 -8.47
N LEU A 12 5.99 -38.94 -8.51
CA LEU A 12 5.06 -38.57 -7.44
C LEU A 12 3.66 -39.08 -7.80
N THR A 13 3.09 -39.97 -6.98
CA THR A 13 1.71 -40.42 -7.18
C THR A 13 0.77 -39.54 -6.36
N VAL A 14 -0.15 -38.86 -7.04
CA VAL A 14 -1.14 -37.96 -6.43
C VAL A 14 -2.53 -38.56 -6.64
N LYS A 15 -3.32 -38.70 -5.58
CA LYS A 15 -4.73 -39.07 -5.68
C LYS A 15 -5.56 -37.82 -5.98
N ARG A 16 -6.13 -37.72 -7.19
CA ARG A 16 -7.05 -36.64 -7.58
C ARG A 16 -8.45 -37.24 -7.73
N LYS A 17 -9.37 -36.87 -6.83
CA LYS A 17 -10.67 -37.55 -6.66
C LYS A 17 -10.45 -39.04 -6.39
N ASP A 18 -10.85 -39.93 -7.30
CA ASP A 18 -10.69 -41.39 -7.18
C ASP A 18 -9.61 -41.98 -8.12
N SER A 19 -8.92 -41.13 -8.89
CA SER A 19 -7.86 -41.57 -9.80
C SER A 19 -6.47 -41.29 -9.21
N LEU A 20 -5.59 -42.30 -9.27
CA LEU A 20 -4.17 -42.13 -8.98
C LEU A 20 -3.47 -41.61 -10.25
N ILE A 21 -2.85 -40.44 -10.15
CA ILE A 21 -2.12 -39.79 -11.23
C ILE A 21 -0.64 -39.76 -10.85
N THR A 22 0.22 -40.29 -11.72
CA THR A 22 1.67 -40.27 -11.52
C THR A 22 2.29 -39.10 -12.27
N LEU A 23 2.89 -38.17 -11.53
CA LEU A 23 3.56 -36.99 -12.08
C LEU A 23 5.08 -37.16 -11.99
N PRO A 24 5.81 -37.10 -13.12
CA PRO A 24 7.26 -37.05 -13.10
C PRO A 24 7.71 -35.67 -12.64
N ILE A 25 8.43 -35.60 -11.52
CA ILE A 25 8.97 -34.34 -10.98
C ILE A 25 10.49 -34.42 -10.87
N THR A 26 11.17 -33.30 -11.12
CA THR A 26 12.61 -33.18 -10.96
C THR A 26 12.90 -32.54 -9.60
N LEU A 27 13.77 -33.17 -8.81
CA LEU A 27 14.14 -32.66 -7.49
C LEU A 27 14.96 -31.36 -7.60
N MET A 28 14.49 -30.31 -6.92
CA MET A 28 15.16 -29.00 -6.86
C MET A 28 16.37 -29.02 -5.91
N THR A 29 17.02 -27.86 -5.73
CA THR A 29 18.35 -27.66 -5.11
C THR A 29 18.58 -28.37 -3.77
N ASN A 30 17.53 -28.71 -3.01
CA ASN A 30 17.62 -29.36 -1.70
C ASN A 30 16.99 -30.76 -1.64
N ALA A 31 16.75 -31.42 -2.78
CA ALA A 31 16.06 -32.72 -2.87
C ALA A 31 14.66 -32.75 -2.21
N LYS A 32 14.06 -31.57 -2.01
CA LYS A 32 12.71 -31.41 -1.46
C LYS A 32 11.70 -31.29 -2.59
N VAL A 33 10.51 -31.86 -2.34
CA VAL A 33 9.30 -31.66 -3.12
C VAL A 33 8.39 -30.77 -2.27
N GLY A 34 7.85 -29.70 -2.85
CA GLY A 34 6.97 -28.77 -2.17
C GLY A 34 5.90 -28.24 -3.10
N PHE A 35 4.93 -27.54 -2.54
CA PHE A 35 3.93 -26.81 -3.30
C PHE A 35 4.45 -25.38 -3.51
N ALA A 36 4.61 -24.97 -4.77
CA ALA A 36 4.83 -23.57 -5.08
C ALA A 36 3.47 -22.86 -5.05
N THR A 37 3.34 -21.80 -4.25
CA THR A 37 2.25 -20.86 -4.43
C THR A 37 2.50 -20.15 -5.77
N PRO A 38 1.47 -19.96 -6.61
CA PRO A 38 1.67 -19.29 -7.89
C PRO A 38 2.30 -17.92 -7.64
N ALA A 39 3.37 -17.62 -8.37
CA ALA A 39 4.24 -16.49 -8.10
C ALA A 39 3.89 -15.28 -8.98
N SER A 40 3.14 -15.49 -10.06
CA SER A 40 2.74 -14.44 -10.99
C SER A 40 1.23 -14.44 -11.27
N PRO A 41 0.64 -13.27 -11.57
CA PRO A 41 -0.75 -13.15 -11.98
C PRO A 41 -1.12 -14.06 -13.16
N GLU A 42 -0.20 -14.29 -14.12
CA GLU A 42 -0.43 -15.20 -15.26
C GLU A 42 -0.55 -16.66 -14.81
N GLU A 43 0.19 -17.06 -13.78
CA GLU A 43 0.16 -18.41 -13.23
C GLU A 43 -1.19 -18.67 -12.53
N TYR A 44 -1.74 -17.67 -11.83
CA TYR A 44 -3.09 -17.73 -11.26
C TYR A 44 -4.21 -17.82 -12.31
N ASP A 45 -4.05 -17.14 -13.45
CA ASP A 45 -4.99 -17.22 -14.59
C ASP A 45 -4.94 -18.60 -15.26
N SER A 46 -3.73 -19.14 -15.45
CA SER A 46 -3.54 -20.49 -16.03
C SER A 46 -4.12 -21.61 -15.16
N LEU A 47 -4.15 -21.42 -13.84
CA LEU A 47 -4.75 -22.34 -12.88
C LEU A 47 -6.27 -22.16 -12.75
N GLY A 48 -6.86 -21.19 -13.46
CA GLY A 48 -8.31 -20.91 -13.43
C GLY A 48 -8.79 -20.34 -12.09
N ILE A 49 -7.89 -19.79 -11.27
CA ILE A 49 -8.22 -19.24 -9.95
C ILE A 49 -8.75 -17.81 -10.10
N TYR A 50 -8.08 -16.97 -10.91
CA TYR A 50 -8.48 -15.60 -11.19
C TYR A 50 -8.19 -15.20 -12.64
N LYS A 51 -9.18 -14.58 -13.31
CA LYS A 51 -9.03 -14.15 -14.69
C LYS A 51 -8.33 -12.80 -14.78
N TYR A 52 -7.13 -12.75 -15.35
CA TYR A 52 -6.36 -11.50 -15.48
C TYR A 52 -6.60 -10.85 -16.84
N SER A 53 -7.24 -9.67 -16.87
CA SER A 53 -7.49 -8.94 -18.12
C SER A 53 -6.63 -7.69 -18.21
N VAL A 54 -5.70 -7.66 -19.16
CA VAL A 54 -4.94 -6.45 -19.49
C VAL A 54 -5.76 -5.59 -20.45
N ARG A 55 -6.24 -4.44 -19.98
CA ARG A 55 -6.91 -3.45 -20.84
C ARG A 55 -5.91 -2.36 -21.22
N LYS A 56 -5.60 -2.26 -22.51
CA LYS A 56 -4.78 -1.18 -23.06
C LYS A 56 -5.69 0.00 -23.41
N TYR A 57 -5.32 1.18 -22.95
CA TYR A 57 -6.03 2.42 -23.27
C TYR A 57 -5.26 3.17 -24.35
N GLY A 58 -5.97 3.72 -25.34
CA GLY A 58 -5.39 4.73 -26.23
C GLY A 58 -5.09 6.04 -25.49
N PHE A 59 -4.34 6.96 -26.11
CA PHE A 59 -3.95 8.23 -25.49
C PHE A 59 -5.15 9.02 -24.92
N PHE A 60 -6.20 9.19 -25.70
CA PHE A 60 -7.40 9.93 -25.29
C PHE A 60 -8.28 9.15 -24.31
N GLU A 61 -8.26 7.81 -24.36
CA GLU A 61 -9.01 6.97 -23.42
C GLU A 61 -8.31 6.87 -22.06
N ALA A 62 -6.98 7.02 -22.04
CA ALA A 62 -6.17 6.95 -20.84
C ALA A 62 -6.46 8.11 -19.87
N LEU A 63 -6.83 9.29 -20.37
CA LEU A 63 -7.18 10.45 -19.55
C LEU A 63 -8.41 10.20 -18.65
N PRO A 64 -9.61 9.89 -19.19
CA PRO A 64 -10.78 9.62 -18.36
C PRO A 64 -10.59 8.34 -17.52
N ALA A 65 -9.89 7.33 -18.04
CA ALA A 65 -9.55 6.13 -17.27
C ALA A 65 -8.64 6.46 -16.08
N GLY A 66 -7.67 7.35 -16.27
CA GLY A 66 -6.77 7.83 -15.21
C GLY A 66 -7.50 8.60 -14.13
N VAL A 67 -8.43 9.48 -14.50
CA VAL A 67 -9.29 10.21 -13.53
C VAL A 67 -10.16 9.23 -12.73
N ALA A 68 -10.80 8.27 -13.39
CA ALA A 68 -11.60 7.25 -12.73
C ALA A 68 -10.75 6.40 -11.76
N ARG A 69 -9.55 6.00 -12.19
CA ARG A 69 -8.59 5.27 -11.34
C ARG A 69 -8.16 6.11 -10.14
N ALA A 70 -7.82 7.38 -10.33
CA ALA A 70 -7.44 8.27 -9.24
C ALA A 70 -8.56 8.41 -8.19
N GLY A 71 -9.82 8.51 -8.63
CA GLY A 71 -10.98 8.52 -7.72
C GLY A 71 -11.14 7.21 -6.95
N ALA A 72 -10.92 6.07 -7.58
CA ALA A 72 -10.96 4.76 -6.92
C ALA A 72 -9.83 4.60 -5.89
N GLU A 73 -8.61 5.00 -6.24
CA GLU A 73 -7.45 4.99 -5.33
C GLU A 73 -7.67 5.94 -4.15
N LEU A 74 -8.19 7.15 -4.40
CA LEU A 74 -8.55 8.10 -3.34
C LEU A 74 -9.55 7.47 -2.35
N LYS A 75 -10.60 6.82 -2.85
CA LYS A 75 -11.57 6.11 -1.99
C LYS A 75 -10.89 4.99 -1.20
N PHE A 76 -10.03 4.21 -1.84
CA PHE A 76 -9.26 3.18 -1.16
C PHE A 76 -8.41 3.75 -0.02
N TYR A 77 -7.69 4.86 -0.24
CA TYR A 77 -6.89 5.50 0.80
C TYR A 77 -7.74 6.08 1.93
N ILE A 78 -8.89 6.67 1.65
CA ILE A 78 -9.86 7.09 2.68
C ILE A 78 -10.24 5.91 3.56
N ASP A 79 -10.52 4.74 2.98
CA ASP A 79 -10.89 3.55 3.73
C ASP A 79 -9.71 2.93 4.51
N GLN A 80 -8.49 3.02 3.99
CA GLN A 80 -7.28 2.64 4.73
C GLN A 80 -7.01 3.59 5.90
N PHE A 81 -7.20 4.90 5.71
CA PHE A 81 -7.05 5.89 6.77
C PHE A 81 -8.03 5.62 7.92
N LYS A 82 -9.30 5.31 7.62
CA LYS A 82 -10.27 4.88 8.64
C LYS A 82 -9.81 3.66 9.43
N LYS A 83 -9.15 2.69 8.78
CA LYS A 83 -8.59 1.51 9.46
C LYS A 83 -7.44 1.89 10.40
N ILE A 84 -6.55 2.79 9.99
CA ILE A 84 -5.46 3.31 10.84
C ILE A 84 -6.00 3.94 12.12
N LEU A 85 -7.11 4.69 12.02
CA LEU A 85 -7.78 5.28 13.18
C LEU A 85 -8.48 4.26 14.09
N SER A 86 -8.66 3.01 13.64
CA SER A 86 -9.24 1.92 14.42
C SER A 86 -8.14 1.08 15.07
N PRO A 87 -7.91 1.20 16.40
CA PRO A 87 -6.81 0.49 17.08
C PRO A 87 -6.94 -1.03 16.98
N LYS A 88 -8.17 -1.54 16.81
CA LYS A 88 -8.49 -2.97 16.69
C LYS A 88 -7.87 -3.63 15.45
N THR A 89 -7.57 -2.84 14.42
CA THR A 89 -6.98 -3.37 13.17
C THR A 89 -5.47 -3.52 13.25
N GLY A 90 -4.81 -2.88 14.22
CA GLY A 90 -3.35 -2.78 14.28
C GLY A 90 -2.71 -2.00 13.13
N ALA A 91 -3.50 -1.42 12.21
CA ALA A 91 -3.00 -0.77 10.99
C ALA A 91 -2.08 0.42 11.27
N TYR A 92 -2.25 1.10 12.42
CA TYR A 92 -1.37 2.18 12.87
C TYR A 92 0.09 1.74 13.05
N LYS A 93 0.37 0.45 13.30
CA LYS A 93 1.75 -0.09 13.38
C LYS A 93 2.44 -0.13 12.02
N GLY A 94 1.67 -0.12 10.93
CA GLY A 94 2.16 -0.12 9.55
C GLY A 94 2.50 1.26 9.00
N VAL A 95 2.27 2.33 9.78
CA VAL A 95 2.65 3.70 9.39
C VAL A 95 4.15 3.84 9.51
N GLY A 96 4.84 3.84 8.37
CA GLY A 96 6.29 4.01 8.28
C GLY A 96 6.72 5.47 8.16
N GLY A 97 7.98 5.75 8.49
CA GLY A 97 8.62 7.05 8.32
C GLY A 97 9.27 7.20 6.95
N PHE A 98 10.25 8.09 6.83
CA PHE A 98 10.93 8.34 5.55
C PHE A 98 11.70 7.14 5.00
N LYS A 99 12.20 6.24 5.86
CA LYS A 99 12.93 5.04 5.42
C LYS A 99 11.97 4.03 4.78
N ALA A 100 10.79 3.83 5.35
CA ALA A 100 9.74 3.03 4.74
C ALA A 100 9.30 3.63 3.39
N MET A 101 9.11 4.94 3.31
CA MET A 101 8.78 5.63 2.04
C MET A 101 9.89 5.45 0.98
N GLY A 102 11.16 5.58 1.36
CA GLY A 102 12.29 5.37 0.45
C GLY A 102 12.42 3.91 0.00
N SER A 103 12.11 2.95 0.88
CA SER A 103 12.17 1.53 0.55
C SER A 103 11.18 1.08 -0.53
N VAL A 104 10.13 1.86 -0.80
CA VAL A 104 9.18 1.54 -1.89
C VAL A 104 9.88 1.57 -3.26
N PHE A 105 11.01 2.28 -3.39
CA PHE A 105 11.82 2.32 -4.61
C PHE A 105 13.02 1.36 -4.60
N SER A 106 13.16 0.46 -3.62
CA SER A 106 14.38 -0.38 -3.46
C SER A 106 14.47 -1.58 -4.41
N GLY A 107 14.04 -1.43 -5.66
CA GLY A 107 14.11 -2.49 -6.69
C GLY A 107 15.44 -2.53 -7.44
N ASP A 108 15.74 -3.69 -8.03
CA ASP A 108 16.88 -3.86 -8.93
C ASP A 108 16.55 -3.30 -10.33
N GLY A 109 17.08 -2.13 -10.65
CA GLY A 109 16.92 -1.49 -11.96
C GLY A 109 15.79 -0.46 -12.03
N TRP A 110 15.67 0.19 -13.20
CA TRP A 110 14.69 1.24 -13.45
C TRP A 110 13.38 0.68 -14.01
N ASP A 111 12.27 1.00 -13.35
CA ASP A 111 10.91 0.64 -13.78
C ASP A 111 10.04 1.91 -13.87
N TRP A 112 9.67 2.25 -15.10
CA TRP A 112 8.82 3.42 -15.38
C TRP A 112 7.40 3.27 -14.84
N GLU A 113 6.82 2.08 -14.91
CA GLU A 113 5.45 1.84 -14.44
C GLU A 113 5.39 1.98 -12.91
N HIS A 114 6.36 1.38 -12.22
CA HIS A 114 6.49 1.49 -10.77
C HIS A 114 6.71 2.93 -10.33
N PHE A 115 7.60 3.66 -11.01
CA PHE A 115 7.87 5.08 -10.72
C PHE A 115 6.58 5.91 -10.79
N TRP A 116 5.88 5.88 -11.92
CA TRP A 116 4.66 6.68 -12.10
C TRP A 116 3.53 6.23 -11.17
N THR A 117 3.45 4.94 -10.85
CA THR A 117 2.46 4.41 -9.89
C THR A 117 2.71 4.97 -8.49
N ILE A 118 3.96 4.98 -8.01
CA ILE A 118 4.28 5.56 -6.69
C ILE A 118 4.11 7.08 -6.70
N THR A 119 4.51 7.78 -7.78
CA THR A 119 4.32 9.23 -7.89
C THR A 119 2.84 9.60 -7.84
N ALA A 120 1.99 8.85 -8.55
CA ALA A 120 0.55 9.04 -8.50
C ALA A 120 -0.01 8.74 -7.10
N PHE A 121 0.45 7.66 -6.46
CA PHE A 121 0.10 7.33 -5.08
C PHE A 121 0.42 8.48 -4.10
N PHE A 122 1.66 8.98 -4.10
CA PHE A 122 2.04 10.09 -3.22
C PHE A 122 1.29 11.37 -3.52
N SER A 123 0.99 11.64 -4.79
CA SER A 123 0.19 12.80 -5.19
C SER A 123 -1.24 12.74 -4.64
N ILE A 124 -1.89 11.57 -4.72
CA ILE A 124 -3.23 11.36 -4.17
C ILE A 124 -3.21 11.44 -2.64
N VAL A 125 -2.22 10.82 -1.99
CA VAL A 125 -2.09 10.88 -0.52
C VAL A 125 -1.85 12.32 -0.05
N LEU A 126 -0.98 13.08 -0.73
CA LEU A 126 -0.71 14.48 -0.39
C LEU A 126 -1.97 15.34 -0.55
N ALA A 127 -2.68 15.18 -1.67
CA ALA A 127 -3.95 15.89 -1.91
C ALA A 127 -5.01 15.54 -0.84
N PHE A 128 -5.13 14.26 -0.49
CA PHE A 128 -6.04 13.81 0.56
C PHE A 128 -5.65 14.38 1.94
N MET A 129 -4.38 14.30 2.32
CA MET A 129 -3.88 14.79 3.61
C MET A 129 -4.04 16.30 3.75
N ASN A 130 -3.78 17.07 2.68
CA ASN A 130 -3.98 18.52 2.69
C ASN A 130 -5.46 18.90 2.80
N LEU A 131 -6.42 18.02 2.46
CA LEU A 131 -7.84 18.28 2.63
C LEU A 131 -8.35 17.97 4.04
N LEU A 132 -7.57 17.29 4.88
CA LEU A 132 -7.98 16.97 6.25
C LEU A 132 -8.08 18.25 7.10
N PRO A 133 -9.02 18.29 8.06
CA PRO A 133 -9.24 19.44 8.94
C PRO A 133 -8.18 19.50 10.05
N ILE A 134 -6.90 19.56 9.67
CA ILE A 134 -5.76 19.64 10.59
C ILE A 134 -5.24 21.08 10.55
N PRO A 135 -5.21 21.79 11.70
CA PRO A 135 -4.59 23.10 11.78
C PRO A 135 -3.12 23.03 11.30
N ALA A 136 -2.65 24.06 10.58
CA ALA A 136 -1.38 24.09 9.83
C ALA A 136 -1.36 23.44 8.43
N LEU A 137 -2.40 22.73 8.01
CA LEU A 137 -2.59 22.30 6.62
C LEU A 137 -3.67 23.14 5.92
N ASP A 138 -3.70 23.09 4.59
CA ASP A 138 -4.67 23.82 3.74
C ASP A 138 -6.13 23.55 4.17
N GLY A 139 -6.46 22.30 4.50
CA GLY A 139 -7.79 21.88 4.96
C GLY A 139 -8.20 22.47 6.31
N GLY A 140 -7.24 22.81 7.18
CA GLY A 140 -7.50 23.56 8.41
C GLY A 140 -8.01 24.96 8.12
N HIS A 141 -7.38 25.65 7.17
CA HIS A 141 -7.86 26.97 6.71
C HIS A 141 -9.24 26.87 6.05
N VAL A 142 -9.46 25.86 5.21
CA VAL A 142 -10.77 25.59 4.59
C VAL A 142 -11.84 25.40 5.67
N LEU A 143 -11.56 24.64 6.74
CA LEU A 143 -12.48 24.45 7.85
C LEU A 143 -12.83 25.78 8.55
N PHE A 144 -11.84 26.64 8.79
CA PHE A 144 -12.07 27.94 9.42
C PHE A 144 -12.90 28.87 8.55
N THR A 145 -12.63 28.92 7.24
CA THR A 145 -13.41 29.72 6.29
C THR A 145 -14.83 29.17 6.13
N LEU A 146 -15.01 27.85 6.08
CA LEU A 146 -16.36 27.25 6.07
C LEU A 146 -17.13 27.57 7.35
N GLY A 147 -16.46 27.52 8.50
CA GLY A 147 -17.03 27.94 9.79
C GLY A 147 -17.42 29.42 9.79
N GLU A 148 -16.60 30.29 9.21
CA GLU A 148 -16.89 31.72 9.04
C GLU A 148 -18.10 31.96 8.14
N ILE A 149 -18.19 31.26 7.00
CA ILE A 149 -19.34 31.35 6.09
C ILE A 149 -20.64 30.93 6.80
N ILE A 150 -20.60 29.88 7.61
CA ILE A 150 -21.79 29.38 8.34
C ILE A 150 -22.18 30.31 9.50
N THR A 151 -21.19 30.83 10.24
CA THR A 151 -21.43 31.63 11.46
C THR A 151 -21.53 33.13 11.20
N GLY A 152 -21.12 33.59 10.01
CA GLY A 152 -21.02 35.01 9.65
C GLY A 152 -19.99 35.79 10.49
N ARG A 153 -19.13 35.11 11.25
CA ARG A 153 -18.18 35.72 12.18
C ARG A 153 -16.78 35.17 11.95
N LYS A 154 -15.84 36.07 11.72
CA LYS A 154 -14.42 35.71 11.62
C LYS A 154 -13.94 35.15 12.96
N PRO A 155 -13.30 33.97 12.99
CA PRO A 155 -12.56 33.49 14.16
C PRO A 155 -11.54 34.52 14.62
N SER A 156 -11.29 34.64 15.92
CA SER A 156 -10.33 35.62 16.42
C SER A 156 -8.91 35.29 15.92
N ASP A 157 -8.12 36.32 15.59
CA ASP A 157 -6.77 36.11 15.06
C ASP A 157 -5.88 35.32 16.05
N LYS A 158 -6.08 35.54 17.37
CA LYS A 158 -5.42 34.75 18.42
C LYS A 158 -5.80 33.28 18.36
N PHE A 159 -7.08 32.96 18.13
CA PHE A 159 -7.51 31.55 18.03
C PHE A 159 -6.86 30.86 16.83
N LEU A 160 -6.81 31.54 15.68
CA LEU A 160 -6.15 31.02 14.47
C LEU A 160 -4.66 30.78 14.70
N GLU A 161 -3.97 31.72 15.35
CA GLU A 161 -2.55 31.60 15.70
C GLU A 161 -2.30 30.41 16.63
N TYR A 162 -3.08 30.28 17.71
CA TYR A 162 -2.94 29.13 18.62
C TYR A 162 -3.25 27.81 17.93
N ALA A 163 -4.31 27.75 17.10
CA ALA A 163 -4.63 26.55 16.34
C ALA A 163 -3.48 26.14 15.42
N GLN A 164 -2.88 27.12 14.71
CA GLN A 164 -1.72 26.89 13.83
C GLN A 164 -0.53 26.32 14.61
N ILE A 165 -0.18 26.94 15.74
CA ILE A 165 0.96 26.50 16.57
C ILE A 165 0.72 25.09 17.10
N VAL A 166 -0.47 24.82 17.64
CA VAL A 166 -0.84 23.48 18.14
C VAL A 166 -0.78 22.44 17.03
N GLY A 167 -1.32 22.76 15.85
CA GLY A 167 -1.25 21.89 14.68
C GLY A 167 0.18 21.58 14.26
N MET A 168 1.03 22.61 14.18
CA MET A 168 2.44 22.46 13.85
C MET A 168 3.19 21.58 14.86
N VAL A 169 2.99 21.82 16.16
CA VAL A 169 3.61 21.01 17.22
C VAL A 169 3.17 19.55 17.14
N LEU A 170 1.88 19.29 16.91
CA LEU A 170 1.35 17.94 16.72
C LEU A 170 1.98 17.25 15.51
N LEU A 171 2.03 17.92 14.37
CA LEU A 171 2.61 17.37 13.13
C LEU A 171 4.11 17.08 13.27
N LEU A 172 4.88 18.01 13.84
CA LEU A 172 6.30 17.81 14.11
C LEU A 172 6.53 16.64 15.08
N SER A 173 5.73 16.56 16.14
CA SER A 173 5.81 15.46 17.12
C SER A 173 5.52 14.10 16.46
N LEU A 174 4.48 14.03 15.63
CA LEU A 174 4.12 12.81 14.90
C LEU A 174 5.20 12.42 13.89
N MET A 175 5.79 13.38 13.18
CA MET A 175 6.89 13.14 12.26
C MET A 175 8.12 12.59 12.99
N LEU A 176 8.51 13.17 14.13
CA LEU A 176 9.60 12.65 14.95
C LEU A 176 9.30 11.24 15.46
N TYR A 177 8.07 10.99 15.90
CA TYR A 177 7.63 9.67 16.34
C TYR A 177 7.71 8.62 15.22
N ALA A 178 7.15 8.92 14.04
CA ALA A 178 7.13 8.00 12.91
C ALA A 178 8.55 7.67 12.40
N ASN A 179 9.41 8.69 12.28
CA ASN A 179 10.80 8.50 11.87
C ASN A 179 11.62 7.75 12.94
N GLY A 180 11.42 8.07 14.23
CA GLY A 180 12.04 7.34 15.33
C GLY A 180 11.62 5.86 15.34
N ASN A 181 10.33 5.58 15.17
CA ASN A 181 9.84 4.21 15.08
C ASN A 181 10.43 3.44 13.88
N ASP A 182 10.62 4.09 12.75
CA ASP A 182 11.18 3.48 11.53
C ASP A 182 12.70 3.20 11.65
N TRP A 183 13.43 4.06 12.35
CA TRP A 183 14.87 3.90 12.57
C TRP A 183 15.20 2.90 13.68
N PHE A 184 14.47 2.97 14.80
CA PHE A 184 14.74 2.17 16.00
C PHE A 184 13.86 0.91 16.12
N GLY A 185 12.81 0.78 15.30
CA GLY A 185 11.95 -0.40 15.27
C GLY A 185 11.05 -0.59 16.50
N TRP A 186 10.87 0.45 17.33
CA TRP A 186 10.19 0.37 18.63
C TRP A 186 8.78 -0.25 18.61
N GLY A 187 8.03 -0.14 17.51
CA GLY A 187 6.68 -0.67 17.35
C GLY A 187 6.54 -2.04 16.67
N ARG A 188 7.65 -2.66 16.21
CA ARG A 188 7.62 -3.93 15.45
C ARG A 188 7.84 -5.19 16.33
N ASN A 189 8.26 -5.00 17.57
CA ASN A 189 8.54 -6.09 18.53
C ASN A 189 7.38 -6.31 19.52
N LYS A 190 6.14 -6.48 19.04
CA LYS A 190 5.01 -7.12 19.76
C LYS A 190 3.93 -7.58 18.78
#